data_AF-A0A941UEW8-F1
#
_entry.id   AF-A0A941UEW8-F1
#
_cell.length_a   1.000
_cell.length_b   1.000
_cell.length_c   1.000
_cell.angle_alpha   90.00
_cell.angle_beta   90.00
_cell.angle_gamma   90.00
#
_symmetry.space_group_name_H-M   'P 1'
#
loop_
_entity.id
_entity.type
_entity.pdbx_description
1 polymer ?
#
loop_
_entity_poly.entity_id
_entity_poly.type
_entity_poly.pdbx_seq_one_letter_code
_entity_poly.pdbx_strand_id
1 'polypeptide(L)'
;MDIIQAARGNGCRRIKLITNGRAFSHAHYLQQVINAGCSLFEISLWGSNPNFHEYLSRTPGSFWETVRGLENLSGIPVDKFVCLRIPVCKENFSDLENIIVTALNFGTNRIILSMQDSTLSFQSALPHIINGINISIFNRVWILTEGIPFCLMQGLEQHISEIYSGWDTLYERMYQQHKQCPECVYKELCPGTGVSYIKQFGDGEFSPVRAGKCFQDIKVLYA
;
A
#
# COMPACT_ATOMS: atom_id res chain seq x y z
N MET A 1 16.34 17.83 -7.54
CA MET A 1 16.39 18.58 -6.26
C MET A 1 15.52 19.83 -6.34
N ASP A 2 15.58 20.54 -7.47
CA ASP A 2 14.88 21.80 -7.71
C ASP A 2 13.37 21.74 -7.43
N ILE A 3 12.70 20.64 -7.79
CA ILE A 3 11.25 20.46 -7.50
C ILE A 3 10.98 20.40 -5.98
N ILE A 4 11.83 19.72 -5.20
CA ILE A 4 11.68 19.63 -3.74
C ILE A 4 11.93 21.00 -3.11
N GLN A 5 12.97 21.70 -3.57
CA GLN A 5 13.29 23.04 -3.09
C GLN A 5 12.21 24.06 -3.47
N ALA A 6 11.67 23.99 -4.69
CA ALA A 6 10.57 24.83 -5.13
C ALA A 6 9.29 24.57 -4.31
N ALA A 7 8.93 23.30 -4.08
CA ALA A 7 7.80 22.95 -3.22
C ALA A 7 7.97 23.51 -1.80
N ARG A 8 9.17 23.38 -1.23
CA ARG A 8 9.50 23.97 0.08
C ARG A 8 9.41 25.49 0.05
N GLY A 9 9.94 26.13 -0.99
CA GLY A 9 9.87 27.58 -1.19
C GLY A 9 8.44 28.11 -1.32
N ASN A 10 7.53 27.30 -1.87
CA ASN A 10 6.09 27.58 -1.94
C ASN A 10 5.33 27.26 -0.63
N GLY A 11 6.03 26.94 0.46
CA GLY A 11 5.41 26.73 1.78
C GLY A 11 4.95 25.31 2.08
N CYS A 12 5.24 24.32 1.21
CA CYS A 12 4.95 22.91 1.51
C CYS A 12 5.80 22.44 2.70
N ARG A 13 5.15 22.15 3.83
CA ARG A 13 5.83 21.73 5.08
C ARG A 13 6.17 20.24 5.12
N ARG A 14 5.43 19.42 4.37
CA ARG A 14 5.60 17.96 4.31
C ARG A 14 5.69 17.55 2.85
N ILE A 15 6.89 17.16 2.42
CA ILE A 15 7.14 16.73 1.05
C ILE A 15 7.30 15.21 1.06
N LYS A 16 6.45 14.54 0.27
CA LYS A 16 6.49 13.10 0.06
C LYS A 16 7.13 12.78 -1.28
N LEU A 17 8.10 11.88 -1.26
CA LEU A 17 8.73 11.33 -2.45
C LEU A 17 8.31 9.87 -2.62
N ILE A 18 7.65 9.58 -3.74
CA ILE A 18 7.30 8.23 -4.18
C ILE A 18 8.38 7.77 -5.16
N THR A 19 9.03 6.64 -4.90
CA THR A 19 10.20 6.17 -5.66
C THR A 19 10.40 4.66 -5.51
N ASN A 20 11.27 4.07 -6.32
CA ASN A 20 11.77 2.70 -6.09
C ASN A 20 12.92 2.65 -5.06
N GLY A 21 13.42 3.80 -4.60
CA GLY A 21 14.45 3.88 -3.56
C GLY A 21 15.88 3.51 -4.01
N ARG A 22 16.06 3.01 -5.24
CA ARG A 22 17.36 2.52 -5.74
C ARG A 22 18.45 3.59 -5.70
N ALA A 23 18.13 4.81 -6.08
CA ALA A 23 19.08 5.93 -6.06
C ALA A 23 19.57 6.28 -4.65
N PHE A 24 18.84 5.89 -3.59
CA PHE A 24 19.26 6.09 -2.21
C PHE A 24 20.37 5.13 -1.76
N SER A 25 20.72 4.12 -2.57
CA SER A 25 21.94 3.34 -2.37
C SER A 25 23.19 4.22 -2.34
N HIS A 26 23.16 5.36 -3.04
CA HIS A 26 24.15 6.42 -2.95
C HIS A 26 23.83 7.36 -1.78
N ALA A 27 24.52 7.20 -0.65
CA ALA A 27 24.26 7.96 0.57
C ALA A 27 24.34 9.50 0.38
N HIS A 28 25.26 9.99 -0.46
CA HIS A 28 25.37 11.42 -0.76
C HIS A 28 24.10 11.96 -1.46
N TYR A 29 23.53 11.19 -2.38
CA TYR A 29 22.29 11.58 -3.06
C TYR A 29 21.10 11.61 -2.08
N LEU A 30 20.99 10.60 -1.21
CA LEU A 30 19.97 10.59 -0.15
C LEU A 30 20.09 11.83 0.76
N GLN A 31 21.32 12.20 1.15
CA GLN A 31 21.55 13.38 1.96
C GLN A 31 21.09 14.66 1.26
N GLN A 32 21.33 14.78 -0.05
CA GLN A 32 20.83 15.91 -0.85
C GLN A 32 19.30 15.98 -0.85
N VAL A 33 18.62 14.83 -1.00
CA VAL A 33 17.15 14.72 -0.99
C VAL A 33 16.57 15.20 0.34
N ILE A 34 17.16 14.78 1.45
CA ILE A 34 16.74 15.19 2.81
C ILE A 34 17.01 16.67 3.03
N ASN A 35 18.21 17.16 2.68
CA ASN A 35 18.58 18.57 2.84
C ASN A 35 17.68 19.51 2.03
N ALA A 36 17.20 19.05 0.87
CA ALA A 36 16.23 19.79 0.08
C ALA A 36 14.86 19.96 0.79
N GLY A 37 14.54 19.12 1.77
CA GLY A 37 13.34 19.21 2.60
C GLY A 37 12.38 18.02 2.49
N CYS A 38 12.81 16.92 1.86
CA CYS A 38 12.00 15.69 1.81
C CYS A 38 12.11 14.93 3.14
N SER A 39 10.96 14.61 3.74
CA SER A 39 10.88 13.89 5.02
C SER A 39 9.93 12.70 4.99
N LEU A 40 9.14 12.52 3.92
CA LEU A 40 8.27 11.36 3.75
C LEU A 40 8.72 10.59 2.51
N PHE A 41 8.97 9.30 2.67
CA PHE A 41 9.44 8.41 1.62
C PHE A 41 8.44 7.28 1.45
N GLU A 42 7.97 7.07 0.23
CA GLU A 42 7.23 5.87 -0.14
C GLU A 42 8.06 5.09 -1.15
N ILE A 43 8.51 3.91 -0.76
CA ILE A 43 9.42 3.08 -1.55
C ILE A 43 8.70 1.80 -1.98
N SER A 44 8.71 1.52 -3.28
CA SER A 44 8.14 0.29 -3.81
C SER A 44 9.03 -0.91 -3.53
N LEU A 45 8.47 -2.00 -2.98
CA LEU A 45 9.15 -3.27 -2.76
C LEU A 45 8.34 -4.41 -3.36
N TRP A 46 8.90 -5.10 -4.37
CA TRP A 46 8.19 -6.12 -5.15
C TRP A 46 8.29 -7.55 -4.62
N GLY A 47 9.34 -7.85 -3.85
CA GLY A 47 9.69 -9.22 -3.46
C GLY A 47 10.63 -9.23 -2.26
N SER A 48 10.69 -10.36 -1.56
CA SER A 48 11.55 -10.56 -0.38
C SER A 48 13.00 -10.87 -0.75
N ASN A 49 13.25 -11.17 -2.03
CA ASN A 49 14.54 -11.57 -2.57
C ASN A 49 14.73 -11.06 -4.02
N PRO A 50 15.96 -11.12 -4.56
CA PRO A 50 16.26 -10.64 -5.92
C PRO A 50 15.42 -11.30 -7.01
N ASN A 51 15.09 -12.59 -6.90
CA ASN A 51 14.38 -13.30 -7.97
C ASN A 51 12.99 -12.70 -8.21
N PHE A 52 12.18 -12.53 -7.15
CA PHE A 52 10.86 -11.90 -7.29
C PHE A 52 10.98 -10.42 -7.64
N HIS A 53 11.85 -9.70 -6.94
CA HIS A 53 11.91 -8.26 -7.08
C HIS A 53 12.40 -7.84 -8.47
N GLU A 54 13.47 -8.47 -8.98
CA GLU A 54 14.07 -8.12 -10.26
C GLU A 54 13.27 -8.64 -11.44
N TYR A 55 12.55 -9.75 -11.28
CA TYR A 55 11.57 -10.21 -12.27
C TYR A 55 10.46 -9.17 -12.50
N LEU A 56 9.91 -8.63 -11.41
CA LEU A 56 8.83 -7.64 -11.46
C LEU A 56 9.32 -6.24 -11.82
N SER A 57 10.47 -5.81 -11.29
CA SER A 57 11.08 -4.51 -11.63
C SER A 57 11.73 -4.49 -13.02
N ARG A 58 11.92 -5.67 -13.63
CA ARG A 58 12.63 -5.89 -14.91
C ARG A 58 14.01 -5.26 -14.94
N THR A 59 14.66 -5.15 -13.78
CA THR A 59 15.96 -4.48 -13.65
C THR A 59 16.92 -5.28 -12.78
N PRO A 60 17.96 -5.90 -13.36
CA PRO A 60 18.99 -6.61 -12.61
C PRO A 60 19.65 -5.72 -11.55
N GLY A 61 19.93 -6.28 -10.37
CA GLY A 61 20.55 -5.58 -9.23
C GLY A 61 19.62 -4.64 -8.45
N SER A 62 18.40 -4.39 -8.94
CA SER A 62 17.49 -3.42 -8.33
C SER A 62 17.06 -3.79 -6.90
N PHE A 63 17.04 -5.07 -6.56
CA PHE A 63 16.72 -5.50 -5.20
C PHE A 63 17.77 -4.98 -4.21
N TRP A 64 19.06 -5.25 -4.49
CA TRP A 64 20.15 -4.84 -3.60
C TRP A 64 20.32 -3.33 -3.54
N GLU A 65 20.09 -2.61 -4.64
CA GLU A 65 20.06 -1.15 -4.64
C GLU A 65 18.95 -0.61 -3.73
N THR A 66 17.75 -1.20 -3.81
CA THR A 66 16.60 -0.81 -2.97
C THR A 66 16.85 -1.11 -1.50
N VAL A 67 17.33 -2.31 -1.19
CA VAL A 67 17.73 -2.73 0.18
C VAL A 67 18.78 -1.77 0.73
N ARG A 68 19.83 -1.47 -0.05
CA ARG A 68 20.86 -0.52 0.37
C ARG A 68 20.30 0.89 0.57
N GLY A 69 19.36 1.31 -0.26
CA GLY A 69 18.64 2.57 -0.10
C GLY A 69 17.83 2.63 1.21
N LEU A 70 17.17 1.53 1.57
CA LEU A 70 16.42 1.41 2.82
C LEU A 70 17.35 1.36 4.05
N GLU A 71 18.49 0.69 3.96
CA GLU A 71 19.52 0.70 5.00
C GLU A 71 20.07 2.11 5.23
N ASN A 72 20.44 2.82 4.15
CA ASN A 72 20.93 4.20 4.23
C ASN A 72 19.86 5.14 4.81
N LEU A 73 18.59 4.96 4.41
CA LEU A 73 17.47 5.67 5.03
C LEU A 73 17.39 5.34 6.51
N SER A 74 17.27 4.09 6.90
CA SER A 74 17.15 3.70 8.32
C SER A 74 18.26 4.31 9.17
N GLY A 75 19.52 4.25 8.69
CA GLY A 75 20.71 4.75 9.39
C GLY A 75 20.86 6.28 9.46
N ILE A 76 20.10 7.08 8.72
CA ILE A 76 20.25 8.55 8.79
C ILE A 76 19.56 9.10 10.05
N PRO A 77 20.27 9.87 10.91
CA PRO A 77 19.73 10.36 12.19
C PRO A 77 18.91 11.65 12.01
N VAL A 78 17.91 11.60 11.13
CA VAL A 78 16.92 12.67 10.97
C VAL A 78 15.51 12.11 11.06
N ASP A 79 14.59 12.93 11.55
CA ASP A 79 13.16 12.61 11.57
C ASP A 79 12.64 12.45 10.15
N LYS A 80 12.07 11.28 9.88
CA LYS A 80 11.58 10.88 8.57
C LYS A 80 10.48 9.85 8.74
N PHE A 81 9.61 9.76 7.74
CA PHE A 81 8.59 8.74 7.64
C PHE A 81 8.88 7.85 6.43
N VAL A 82 9.07 6.56 6.66
CA VAL A 82 9.30 5.56 5.61
C VAL A 82 8.06 4.69 5.48
N CYS A 83 7.49 4.67 4.29
CA CYS A 83 6.40 3.82 3.88
C CYS A 83 6.91 2.83 2.84
N LEU A 84 6.68 1.54 3.03
CA LEU A 84 6.90 0.55 1.97
C LEU A 84 5.59 0.23 1.28
N ARG A 85 5.54 0.45 -0.04
CA ARG A 85 4.42 0.07 -0.89
C ARG A 85 4.76 -1.24 -1.58
N ILE A 86 3.92 -2.25 -1.39
CA ILE A 86 4.03 -3.57 -2.00
C ILE A 86 2.87 -3.70 -2.98
N PRO A 87 3.10 -3.54 -4.30
CA PRO A 87 2.08 -3.90 -5.28
C PRO A 87 1.88 -5.41 -5.25
N VAL A 88 0.63 -5.84 -5.03
CA VAL A 88 0.25 -7.25 -4.94
C VAL A 88 -0.21 -7.71 -6.33
N CYS A 89 0.41 -8.78 -6.82
CA CYS A 89 0.17 -9.34 -8.14
C CYS A 89 0.30 -10.86 -8.13
N LYS A 90 -0.14 -11.51 -9.21
CA LYS A 90 -0.14 -12.96 -9.38
C LYS A 90 1.25 -13.59 -9.17
N GLU A 91 2.30 -12.84 -9.46
CA GLU A 91 3.68 -13.28 -9.36
C GLU A 91 4.23 -13.26 -7.92
N ASN A 92 3.72 -12.41 -7.02
CA ASN A 92 4.31 -12.20 -5.69
C ASN A 92 3.38 -12.46 -4.51
N PHE A 93 2.08 -12.70 -4.71
CA PHE A 93 1.13 -12.84 -3.60
C PHE A 93 1.50 -13.96 -2.62
N SER A 94 2.13 -15.04 -3.10
CA SER A 94 2.57 -16.16 -2.26
C SER A 94 3.84 -15.85 -1.44
N ASP A 95 4.55 -14.77 -1.76
CA ASP A 95 5.74 -14.30 -1.03
C ASP A 95 5.40 -13.16 -0.06
N LEU A 96 4.14 -12.73 0.01
CA LEU A 96 3.72 -11.49 0.66
C LEU A 96 4.13 -11.40 2.13
N GLU A 97 3.96 -12.48 2.90
CA GLU A 97 4.40 -12.54 4.29
C GLU A 97 5.91 -12.30 4.42
N ASN A 98 6.72 -12.88 3.54
CA ASN A 98 8.18 -12.66 3.54
C ASN A 98 8.53 -11.24 3.14
N ILE A 99 7.84 -10.65 2.15
CA ILE A 99 8.05 -9.25 1.75
C ILE A 99 7.79 -8.33 2.95
N ILE A 100 6.72 -8.59 3.71
CA ILE A 100 6.37 -7.83 4.91
C ILE A 100 7.42 -8.01 6.00
N VAL A 101 7.87 -9.23 6.28
CA VAL A 101 8.97 -9.46 7.24
C VAL A 101 10.24 -8.71 6.83
N THR A 102 10.60 -8.76 5.55
CA THR A 102 11.73 -7.98 5.00
C THR A 102 11.51 -6.48 5.18
N ALA A 103 10.31 -5.97 4.92
CA ALA A 103 9.95 -4.56 5.10
C ALA A 103 10.10 -4.08 6.55
N LEU A 104 9.74 -4.92 7.53
CA LEU A 104 9.83 -4.60 8.95
C LEU A 104 11.28 -4.45 9.43
N ASN A 105 12.23 -5.18 8.83
CA ASN A 105 13.65 -5.12 9.20
C ASN A 105 14.32 -3.77 8.91
N PHE A 106 13.70 -2.89 8.12
CA PHE A 106 14.26 -1.59 7.74
C PHE A 106 13.76 -0.40 8.57
N GLY A 107 13.05 -0.65 9.68
CA GLY A 107 12.50 0.44 10.51
C GLY A 107 11.37 1.22 9.83
N THR A 108 10.63 0.54 8.96
CA THR A 108 9.51 1.11 8.21
C THR A 108 8.38 1.55 9.15
N ASN A 109 7.83 2.75 8.94
CA ASN A 109 6.74 3.30 9.74
C ASN A 109 5.36 2.82 9.27
N ARG A 110 5.21 2.50 7.98
CA ARG A 110 3.96 2.05 7.38
C ARG A 110 4.19 1.10 6.21
N ILE A 111 3.31 0.13 6.07
CA ILE A 111 3.24 -0.73 4.87
C ILE A 111 1.92 -0.45 4.13
N ILE A 112 1.95 -0.44 2.81
CA ILE A 112 0.76 -0.39 1.95
C ILE A 112 0.78 -1.58 1.01
N LEU A 113 -0.25 -2.42 1.07
CA LEU A 113 -0.49 -3.52 0.15
C LEU A 113 -1.43 -3.02 -0.95
N SER A 114 -0.90 -2.83 -2.15
CA SER A 114 -1.62 -2.21 -3.26
C SER A 114 -2.12 -3.28 -4.23
N MET A 115 -3.39 -3.63 -4.14
CA MET A 115 -4.02 -4.63 -5.00
C MET A 115 -4.64 -3.97 -6.23
N GLN A 116 -3.91 -4.01 -7.36
CA GLN A 116 -4.38 -3.44 -8.64
C GLN A 116 -4.36 -4.45 -9.80
N ASP A 117 -3.79 -5.64 -9.57
CA ASP A 117 -3.75 -6.71 -10.56
C ASP A 117 -5.12 -7.38 -10.68
N SER A 118 -5.85 -7.06 -11.75
CA SER A 118 -7.16 -7.67 -12.03
C SER A 118 -7.09 -9.13 -12.45
N THR A 119 -5.89 -9.69 -12.63
CA THR A 119 -5.69 -11.10 -13.00
C THR A 119 -5.45 -12.03 -11.81
N LEU A 120 -5.29 -11.47 -10.62
CA LEU A 120 -5.17 -12.21 -9.36
C LEU A 120 -6.51 -12.17 -8.62
N SER A 121 -7.07 -13.33 -8.29
CA SER A 121 -8.32 -13.39 -7.52
C SER A 121 -8.12 -12.97 -6.07
N PHE A 122 -9.12 -12.30 -5.49
CA PHE A 122 -9.15 -11.99 -4.07
C PHE A 122 -9.11 -13.27 -3.23
N GLN A 123 -9.84 -14.32 -3.62
CA GLN A 123 -9.77 -15.61 -2.94
C GLN A 123 -8.34 -16.13 -2.75
N SER A 124 -7.46 -15.95 -3.74
CA SER A 124 -6.05 -16.35 -3.63
C SER A 124 -5.22 -15.37 -2.81
N ALA A 125 -5.44 -14.06 -2.95
CA ALA A 125 -4.64 -13.04 -2.30
C ALA A 125 -5.00 -12.80 -0.82
N LEU A 126 -6.27 -12.89 -0.45
CA LEU A 126 -6.79 -12.53 0.87
C LEU A 126 -6.14 -13.29 2.03
N PRO A 127 -5.89 -14.63 1.96
CA PRO A 127 -5.20 -15.32 3.03
C PRO A 127 -3.84 -14.69 3.36
N HIS A 128 -3.06 -14.37 2.33
CA HIS A 128 -1.74 -13.75 2.46
C HIS A 128 -1.82 -12.31 2.95
N ILE A 129 -2.83 -11.55 2.49
CA ILE A 129 -3.06 -10.16 2.92
C ILE A 129 -3.45 -10.13 4.40
N ILE A 130 -4.38 -10.99 4.83
CA ILE A 130 -4.82 -11.09 6.24
C ILE A 130 -3.65 -11.52 7.14
N ASN A 131 -2.86 -12.52 6.73
CA ASN A 131 -1.65 -12.91 7.44
C ASN A 131 -0.66 -11.74 7.55
N GLY A 132 -0.41 -11.05 6.44
CA GLY A 132 0.45 -9.87 6.39
C GLY A 132 0.00 -8.73 7.31
N ILE A 133 -1.31 -8.50 7.39
CA ILE A 133 -1.90 -7.54 8.33
C ILE A 133 -1.60 -7.94 9.77
N ASN A 134 -1.86 -9.20 10.13
CA ASN A 134 -1.61 -9.72 11.48
C ASN A 134 -0.12 -9.65 11.87
N ILE A 135 0.80 -9.97 10.95
CA ILE A 135 2.25 -9.83 11.18
C ILE A 135 2.60 -8.38 11.49
N SER A 136 2.06 -7.42 10.73
CA SER A 136 2.36 -6.00 10.92
C SER A 136 1.77 -5.44 12.22
N ILE A 137 0.53 -5.83 12.57
CA ILE A 137 -0.10 -5.51 13.86
C ILE A 137 0.76 -6.00 15.03
N PHE A 138 1.23 -7.25 14.98
CA PHE A 138 2.08 -7.84 16.03
C PHE A 138 3.39 -7.07 16.19
N ASN A 139 3.95 -6.55 15.09
CA ASN A 139 5.17 -5.75 15.07
C ASN A 139 4.92 -4.24 15.27
N ARG A 140 3.68 -3.83 15.57
CA ARG A 140 3.29 -2.43 15.80
C ARG A 140 3.59 -1.48 14.62
N VAL A 141 3.58 -2.02 13.41
CA VAL A 141 3.70 -1.24 12.17
C VAL A 141 2.32 -1.15 11.54
N TRP A 142 1.87 0.07 11.28
CA TRP A 142 0.57 0.29 10.65
C TRP A 142 0.62 -0.17 9.20
N ILE A 143 -0.35 -0.98 8.80
CA ILE A 143 -0.47 -1.51 7.45
C ILE A 143 -1.80 -1.08 6.85
N LEU A 144 -1.79 -0.71 5.58
CA LEU A 144 -2.98 -0.38 4.82
C LEU A 144 -3.10 -1.28 3.58
N THR A 145 -4.30 -1.47 3.09
CA THR A 145 -4.62 -2.12 1.83
C THR A 145 -5.26 -1.11 0.88
N GLU A 146 -5.05 -1.28 -0.41
CA GLU A 146 -5.73 -0.50 -1.46
C GLU A 146 -6.36 -1.47 -2.48
N GLY A 147 -7.52 -1.10 -3.01
CA GLY A 147 -8.23 -1.87 -4.04
C GLY A 147 -9.01 -3.08 -3.53
N ILE A 148 -9.16 -3.25 -2.21
CA ILE A 148 -9.92 -4.35 -1.61
C ILE A 148 -11.26 -3.82 -1.06
N PRO A 149 -12.41 -4.36 -1.47
CA PRO A 149 -13.70 -3.91 -0.98
C PRO A 149 -13.95 -4.34 0.47
N PHE A 150 -14.73 -3.53 1.20
CA PHE A 150 -15.06 -3.75 2.61
C PHE A 150 -15.57 -5.16 2.94
N CYS A 151 -16.39 -5.74 2.06
CA CYS A 151 -16.97 -7.07 2.26
C CYS A 151 -15.95 -8.22 2.33
N LEU A 152 -14.72 -7.99 1.87
CA LEU A 152 -13.67 -9.00 1.89
C LEU A 152 -12.70 -8.87 3.07
N MET A 153 -12.79 -7.77 3.85
CA MET A 153 -11.84 -7.48 4.93
C MET A 153 -12.19 -8.17 6.27
N GLN A 154 -13.40 -8.72 6.42
CA GLN A 154 -13.78 -9.60 7.55
C GLN A 154 -13.44 -9.04 8.95
N GLY A 155 -13.72 -7.76 9.22
CA GLY A 155 -13.39 -7.12 10.49
C GLY A 155 -12.04 -6.40 10.53
N LEU A 156 -11.32 -6.35 9.41
CA LEU A 156 -10.08 -5.57 9.23
C LEU A 156 -10.32 -4.31 8.39
N GLU A 157 -11.56 -3.81 8.31
CA GLU A 157 -11.92 -2.70 7.42
C GLU A 157 -11.12 -1.43 7.69
N GLN A 158 -10.68 -1.17 8.92
CA GLN A 158 -9.83 -0.03 9.29
C GLN A 158 -8.47 0.01 8.57
N HIS A 159 -8.06 -1.10 7.95
CA HIS A 159 -6.85 -1.18 7.15
C HIS A 159 -7.06 -0.73 5.70
N ILE A 160 -8.28 -0.45 5.24
CA ILE A 160 -8.51 0.10 3.90
C ILE A 160 -7.97 1.53 3.84
N SER A 161 -7.03 1.80 2.94
CA SER A 161 -6.34 3.09 2.80
C SER A 161 -7.28 4.20 2.37
N GLU A 162 -8.23 3.86 1.50
CA GLU A 162 -9.21 4.78 0.91
C GLU A 162 -10.15 5.39 1.95
N ILE A 163 -10.24 4.80 3.15
CA ILE A 163 -10.89 5.39 4.33
C ILE A 163 -10.25 6.75 4.69
N TYR A 164 -8.93 6.87 4.53
CA TYR A 164 -8.15 8.02 4.96
C TYR A 164 -7.76 8.95 3.80
N SER A 165 -7.64 8.43 2.58
CA SER A 165 -7.28 9.23 1.40
C SER A 165 -8.47 9.77 0.62
N GLY A 166 -9.67 9.24 0.85
CA GLY A 166 -10.85 9.48 0.02
C GLY A 166 -10.81 8.71 -1.30
N TRP A 167 -11.94 8.72 -2.01
CA TRP A 167 -12.16 7.96 -3.26
C TRP A 167 -12.10 8.84 -4.54
N ASP A 168 -11.87 10.15 -4.37
CA ASP A 168 -12.41 11.20 -5.24
C ASP A 168 -11.73 11.42 -6.61
N THR A 169 -10.75 10.62 -7.03
CA THR A 169 -9.99 10.98 -8.25
C THR A 169 -9.71 9.89 -9.28
N LEU A 170 -9.86 8.59 -8.96
CA LEU A 170 -9.52 7.51 -9.89
C LEU A 170 -10.51 6.34 -9.91
N TYR A 171 -11.36 6.21 -8.89
CA TYR A 171 -12.12 4.98 -8.66
C TYR A 171 -13.51 4.96 -9.30
N GLU A 172 -14.20 6.10 -9.44
CA GLU A 172 -15.59 6.14 -9.92
C GLU A 172 -15.81 5.47 -11.29
N ARG A 173 -14.82 5.52 -12.19
CA ARG A 173 -14.93 4.90 -13.53
C ARG A 173 -14.42 3.47 -13.58
N MET A 174 -13.60 3.08 -12.60
CA MET A 174 -12.93 1.78 -12.59
C MET A 174 -13.61 0.78 -11.67
N TYR A 175 -14.44 1.23 -10.73
CA TYR A 175 -15.09 0.41 -9.71
C TYR A 175 -16.61 0.49 -9.85
N GLN A 176 -17.29 -0.62 -9.55
CA GLN A 176 -18.74 -0.69 -9.58
C GLN A 176 -19.28 -1.49 -8.40
N GLN A 177 -20.41 -1.03 -7.88
CA GLN A 177 -21.25 -1.81 -6.97
C GLN A 177 -22.00 -2.90 -7.75
N HIS A 178 -22.22 -4.05 -7.11
CA HIS A 178 -22.97 -5.17 -7.67
C HIS A 178 -24.32 -5.34 -6.98
N LYS A 179 -25.14 -6.29 -7.44
CA LYS A 179 -26.54 -6.47 -7.05
C LYS A 179 -26.81 -6.60 -5.54
N GLN A 180 -25.82 -7.02 -4.75
CA GLN A 180 -25.97 -7.21 -3.31
C GLN A 180 -25.45 -6.04 -2.47
N CYS A 181 -24.74 -5.07 -3.08
CA CYS A 181 -24.24 -3.88 -2.38
C CYS A 181 -25.34 -3.05 -1.67
N PRO A 182 -26.59 -2.95 -2.18
CA PRO A 182 -27.65 -2.24 -1.48
C PRO A 182 -27.96 -2.73 -0.06
N GLU A 183 -27.63 -3.99 0.26
CA GLU A 183 -27.81 -4.57 1.61
C GLU A 183 -26.61 -4.36 2.54
N CYS A 184 -25.52 -3.75 2.05
CA CYS A 184 -24.27 -3.60 2.80
C CYS A 184 -24.28 -2.32 3.66
N VAL A 185 -23.82 -2.40 4.91
CA VAL A 185 -23.68 -1.22 5.78
C VAL A 185 -22.70 -0.19 5.23
N TYR A 186 -21.73 -0.62 4.41
CA TYR A 186 -20.73 0.24 3.77
C TYR A 186 -21.17 0.78 2.39
N LYS A 187 -22.44 0.62 1.99
CA LYS A 187 -22.94 1.01 0.65
C LYS A 187 -22.57 2.46 0.27
N GLU A 188 -22.67 3.40 1.20
CA GLU A 188 -22.40 4.82 0.92
C GLU A 188 -20.90 5.17 0.91
N LEU A 189 -20.04 4.29 1.45
CA LEU A 189 -18.59 4.51 1.56
C LEU A 189 -17.78 3.68 0.55
N CYS A 190 -18.30 2.53 0.12
CA CYS A 190 -17.60 1.58 -0.72
C CYS A 190 -17.99 1.80 -2.19
N PRO A 191 -17.05 2.11 -3.11
CA PRO A 191 -17.34 2.21 -4.53
C PRO A 191 -17.59 0.84 -5.20
N GLY A 192 -17.41 -0.26 -4.44
CA GLY A 192 -17.51 -1.63 -4.93
C GLY A 192 -16.17 -2.18 -5.39
N THR A 193 -16.17 -2.95 -6.47
CA THR A 193 -14.99 -3.67 -6.97
C THR A 193 -14.65 -3.24 -8.39
N GLY A 194 -13.38 -3.35 -8.77
CA GLY A 194 -12.92 -3.10 -10.14
C GLY A 194 -13.78 -3.79 -11.21
N VAL A 195 -14.22 -3.02 -12.22
CA VAL A 195 -15.03 -3.52 -13.35
C VAL A 195 -14.30 -4.62 -14.12
N SER A 196 -12.98 -4.48 -14.30
CA SER A 196 -12.14 -5.51 -14.94
C SER A 196 -12.12 -6.81 -14.16
N TYR A 197 -12.05 -6.73 -12.82
CA TYR A 197 -12.10 -7.88 -11.93
C TYR A 197 -13.43 -8.63 -12.06
N ILE A 198 -14.56 -7.92 -11.97
CA ILE A 198 -15.90 -8.55 -12.09
C ILE A 198 -16.08 -9.21 -13.45
N LYS A 199 -15.58 -8.61 -14.54
CA LYS A 199 -15.61 -9.24 -15.88
C LYS A 199 -14.83 -10.55 -15.94
N GLN A 200 -13.76 -10.67 -15.16
CA GLN A 200 -12.87 -11.83 -15.18
C GLN A 200 -13.32 -12.94 -14.22
N PHE A 201 -13.70 -12.60 -12.99
CA PHE A 201 -13.98 -13.56 -11.92
C PHE A 201 -15.45 -13.61 -11.50
N GLY A 202 -16.28 -12.70 -12.00
CA GLY A 202 -17.67 -12.55 -11.57
C GLY A 202 -17.81 -11.82 -10.23
N ASP A 203 -19.03 -11.84 -9.67
CA ASP A 203 -19.38 -11.19 -8.41
C ASP A 203 -19.64 -12.17 -7.25
N GLY A 204 -19.38 -13.47 -7.45
CA GLY A 204 -19.84 -14.54 -6.56
C GLY A 204 -19.15 -14.61 -5.19
N GLU A 205 -17.95 -14.04 -5.03
CA GLU A 205 -17.23 -14.02 -3.75
C GLU A 205 -17.59 -12.82 -2.86
N PHE A 206 -18.33 -11.84 -3.39
CA PHE A 206 -18.72 -10.65 -2.64
C PHE A 206 -20.04 -10.89 -1.91
N SER A 207 -20.07 -10.61 -0.62
CA SER A 207 -21.28 -10.71 0.20
C SER A 207 -21.47 -9.46 1.05
N PRO A 208 -22.70 -8.94 1.18
CA PRO A 208 -22.93 -7.70 1.90
C PRO A 208 -22.56 -7.86 3.38
N VAL A 209 -21.86 -6.86 3.93
CA VAL A 209 -21.63 -6.79 5.37
C VAL A 209 -22.89 -6.26 6.02
N ARG A 210 -23.57 -7.09 6.82
CA ARG A 210 -24.82 -6.74 7.51
C ARG A 210 -24.60 -6.03 8.85
N ALA A 211 -23.47 -6.32 9.50
CA ALA A 211 -23.03 -5.66 10.72
C ALA A 211 -21.51 -5.61 10.72
N GLY A 212 -20.93 -4.41 10.58
CA GLY A 212 -19.49 -4.20 10.58
C GLY A 212 -18.98 -3.92 11.99
N LYS A 213 -17.95 -4.65 12.43
CA LYS A 213 -17.34 -4.45 13.77
C LYS A 213 -16.82 -3.02 13.96
N CYS A 214 -16.18 -2.48 12.92
CA CYS A 214 -15.57 -1.15 12.93
C CYS A 214 -16.42 -0.09 12.23
N PHE A 215 -17.67 -0.41 11.85
CA PHE A 215 -18.49 0.49 11.02
C PHE A 215 -18.74 1.84 11.69
N GLN A 216 -19.04 1.85 12.99
CA GLN A 216 -19.27 3.12 13.72
C GLN A 216 -18.00 3.96 13.79
N ASP A 217 -16.85 3.34 14.07
CA ASP A 217 -15.56 4.03 14.12
C ASP A 217 -15.19 4.63 12.76
N ILE A 218 -15.38 3.87 11.69
CA ILE A 218 -15.13 4.33 10.32
C ILE A 218 -16.09 5.45 9.95
N LYS A 219 -17.36 5.36 10.32
CA LYS A 219 -18.37 6.39 10.04
C LYS A 219 -18.02 7.74 10.65
N VAL A 220 -17.41 7.76 11.85
CA VAL A 220 -16.97 9.00 12.51
C VAL A 220 -15.87 9.71 11.71
N LEU A 221 -15.05 8.99 10.94
CA LEU A 221 -14.02 9.61 10.09
C LEU A 221 -14.59 10.41 8.92
N TYR A 222 -15.87 10.20 8.59
CA TYR A 222 -16.57 10.81 7.46
C TYR A 222 -17.73 11.74 7.87
N ALA A 223 -17.94 11.94 9.18
CA ALA A 223 -18.96 12.83 9.74
C ALA A 223 -18.40 14.23 10.01
#